data_AF-A0A444R6Z3-F1
#
_entry.id   AF-A0A444R6Z3-F1
#
_cell.length_a   1.000
_cell.length_b   1.000
_cell.length_c   1.000
_cell.angle_alpha   90.00
_cell.angle_beta   90.00
_cell.angle_gamma   90.00
#
_symmetry.space_group_name_H-M   'P 1'
#
loop_
_entity.id
_entity.type
_entity.pdbx_description
1 polymer ?
#
loop_
_entity_poly.entity_id
_entity_poly.type
_entity_poly.pdbx_seq_one_letter_code
_entity_poly.pdbx_strand_id
1 'polypeptide(L)'
;RECQVRIPGVCNGNPETSVLAHIRLTGLCGTGTKPPDLIATIACSACHDEIDRRTHFVDAAYAKECALEGMARTQVMWLKEGVIKA
;
A
#
# COMPACT_ATOMS: atom_id res chain seq x y z
N ARG A 1 5.25 -0.96 -11.34
CA ARG A 1 4.14 0.03 -11.42
C ARG A 1 4.48 1.19 -10.49
N GLU A 2 3.95 2.39 -10.71
CA GLU A 2 4.26 3.53 -9.83
C GLU A 2 3.68 3.35 -8.42
N CYS A 3 4.42 3.76 -7.39
CA CYS A 3 3.94 3.75 -6.01
C CYS A 3 2.70 4.63 -5.85
N GLN A 4 1.66 4.08 -5.22
CA GLN A 4 0.41 4.78 -4.94
C GLN A 4 0.34 5.33 -3.50
N VAL A 5 1.25 4.91 -2.62
CA VAL A 5 1.34 5.35 -1.21
C VAL A 5 1.95 6.74 -1.09
N ARG A 6 3.13 6.97 -1.70
CA ARG A 6 3.75 8.29 -1.90
C ARG A 6 3.94 9.14 -0.63
N ILE A 7 4.34 8.54 0.49
CA ILE A 7 4.67 9.27 1.73
C ILE A 7 5.83 10.27 1.45
N PRO A 8 5.63 11.59 1.65
CA PRO A 8 6.68 12.59 1.43
C PRO A 8 7.93 12.32 2.29
N GLY A 9 9.11 12.46 1.70
CA GLY A 9 10.40 12.21 2.37
C GLY A 9 10.77 10.72 2.55
N VAL A 10 9.81 9.80 2.49
CA VAL A 10 10.03 8.34 2.58
C VAL A 10 10.02 7.70 1.20
N CYS A 11 9.10 8.11 0.32
CA CYS A 11 8.91 7.51 -0.99
C CYS A 11 10.18 7.66 -1.85
N ASN A 12 10.72 6.53 -2.30
CA ASN A 12 11.89 6.52 -3.19
C ASN A 12 11.54 6.78 -4.67
N GLY A 13 10.26 6.84 -5.03
CA GLY A 13 9.80 7.10 -6.41
C GLY A 13 10.17 6.04 -7.45
N ASN A 14 10.80 4.92 -7.08
CA ASN A 14 11.30 3.93 -8.02
C ASN A 14 10.26 2.82 -8.29
N PRO A 15 9.65 2.78 -9.51
CA PRO A 15 8.63 1.79 -9.85
C PRO A 15 9.15 0.35 -9.96
N GLU A 16 10.47 0.14 -10.09
CA GLU A 16 11.09 -1.19 -10.12
C GLU A 16 11.06 -1.88 -8.76
N THR A 17 11.01 -1.09 -7.68
CA THR A 17 10.90 -1.60 -6.30
C THR A 17 9.47 -1.81 -5.84
N SER A 18 8.49 -1.54 -6.71
CA SER A 18 7.09 -1.52 -6.33
C SER A 18 6.46 -2.90 -6.31
N VAL A 19 5.84 -3.23 -5.19
CA VAL A 19 5.14 -4.49 -4.94
C VAL A 19 3.69 -4.24 -4.54
N LEU A 20 2.87 -5.28 -4.58
CA LEU A 20 1.53 -5.23 -4.01
C LEU A 20 1.63 -5.48 -2.49
N ALA A 21 1.52 -4.42 -1.71
CA ALA A 21 1.64 -4.44 -0.25
C ALA A 21 0.25 -4.51 0.39
N HIS A 22 -0.02 -5.58 1.14
CA HIS A 22 -1.31 -5.77 1.83
C HIS A 22 -1.48 -4.78 2.99
N ILE A 23 -2.68 -4.21 3.11
CA ILE A 23 -3.02 -3.34 4.24
C ILE A 23 -3.29 -4.19 5.48
N ARG A 24 -2.60 -3.89 6.58
CA ARG A 24 -2.86 -4.50 7.88
C ARG A 24 -4.13 -3.93 8.50
N LEU A 25 -5.25 -4.56 8.21
CA LEU A 25 -6.56 -4.26 8.79
C LEU A 25 -7.00 -5.36 9.74
N THR A 26 -7.30 -4.99 10.99
CA THR A 26 -7.82 -5.91 12.01
C THR A 26 -9.03 -6.69 11.48
N GLY A 27 -9.01 -8.01 11.65
CA GLY A 27 -10.04 -8.92 11.13
C GLY A 27 -9.78 -9.44 9.73
N LEU A 28 -8.86 -8.83 8.97
CA LEU A 28 -8.45 -9.29 7.62
C LEU A 28 -6.98 -9.72 7.54
N CYS A 29 -6.16 -9.38 8.55
CA CYS A 29 -4.75 -9.74 8.63
C CYS A 29 -4.39 -10.42 9.97
N GLY A 30 -3.41 -11.32 9.95
CA GLY A 30 -2.92 -12.01 11.15
C GLY A 30 -1.84 -13.04 10.83
N THR A 31 -1.30 -13.70 11.86
CA THR A 31 -0.32 -14.78 11.70
C THR A 31 -0.94 -15.93 10.92
N GLY A 32 -0.36 -16.27 9.76
CA GLY A 32 -0.91 -17.30 8.86
C GLY A 32 -2.14 -16.85 8.06
N THR A 33 -2.56 -15.59 8.17
CA THR A 33 -3.70 -15.03 7.42
C THR A 33 -3.21 -14.02 6.41
N LYS A 34 -3.13 -14.43 5.14
CA LYS A 34 -2.87 -13.53 4.01
C LYS A 34 -4.13 -12.69 3.74
N PRO A 35 -4.08 -11.35 3.81
CA PRO A 35 -5.22 -10.51 3.43
C PRO A 35 -5.58 -10.68 1.94
N PRO A 36 -6.83 -10.40 1.54
CA PRO A 36 -7.21 -10.40 0.14
C PRO A 36 -6.38 -9.38 -0.65
N ASP A 37 -6.01 -9.70 -1.90
CA ASP A 37 -5.23 -8.80 -2.76
C ASP A 37 -6.00 -7.50 -3.09
N LEU A 38 -7.34 -7.48 -2.93
CA LEU A 38 -8.15 -6.26 -3.00
C LEU A 38 -7.80 -5.26 -1.88
N ILE A 39 -7.36 -5.76 -0.73
CA ILE A 39 -7.00 -4.98 0.47
C ILE A 39 -5.49 -4.75 0.46
N ALA A 40 -5.00 -4.16 -0.63
CA ALA A 40 -3.59 -3.90 -0.86
C ALA A 40 -3.36 -2.65 -1.70
N THR A 41 -2.16 -2.10 -1.61
CA THR A 41 -1.71 -0.94 -2.38
C THR A 41 -0.42 -1.25 -3.13
N ILE A 42 -0.24 -0.65 -4.31
CA ILE A 42 1.08 -0.66 -4.96
C ILE A 42 2.00 0.28 -4.17
N ALA A 43 3.07 -0.25 -3.59
CA ALA A 43 4.02 0.50 -2.78
C ALA A 43 5.46 0.23 -3.23
N CYS A 44 6.27 1.27 -3.40
CA CYS A 44 7.72 1.11 -3.52
C CYS A 44 8.31 0.55 -2.22
N SER A 45 9.51 -0.01 -2.26
CA SER A 45 10.12 -0.67 -1.10
C SER A 45 10.15 0.22 0.15
N ALA A 46 10.55 1.49 0.01
CA ALA A 46 10.62 2.42 1.15
C ALA A 46 9.24 2.73 1.76
N CYS A 47 8.22 3.01 0.92
CA CYS A 47 6.86 3.19 1.41
C CYS A 47 6.30 1.92 2.03
N HIS A 48 6.61 0.75 1.46
CA HIS A 48 6.17 -0.54 1.97
C HIS A 48 6.72 -0.79 3.38
N ASP A 49 8.01 -0.56 3.59
CA ASP A 49 8.64 -0.68 4.92
C ASP A 49 8.01 0.27 5.94
N GLU A 50 7.69 1.50 5.54
CA GLU A 50 7.08 2.48 6.42
C GLU A 50 5.64 2.13 6.78
N ILE A 51 4.79 1.70 5.83
CA ILE A 51 3.39 1.34 6.15
C ILE A 51 3.28 0.04 6.94
N ASP A 52 4.23 -0.89 6.78
CA ASP A 52 4.35 -2.10 7.60
C ASP A 52 4.97 -1.84 8.98
N ARG A 53 5.39 -0.59 9.23
CA ARG A 53 6.06 -0.17 10.47
C ARG A 53 7.37 -0.92 10.71
N ARG A 54 8.08 -1.31 9.64
CA ARG A 54 9.50 -1.73 9.71
C ARG A 54 10.43 -0.53 9.89
N THR A 55 9.99 0.63 9.40
CA THR A 55 10.55 1.95 9.69
C THR A 55 9.49 2.85 10.31
N HIS A 56 9.92 3.96 10.92
CA HIS A 56 9.06 4.89 11.64
C HIS A 56 9.46 6.36 11.39
N PHE A 57 9.69 6.72 10.13
CA PHE A 57 10.05 8.10 9.77
C PHE A 57 8.89 9.08 9.91
N VAL A 58 7.65 8.59 9.80
CA VAL A 58 6.45 9.39 9.98
C VAL A 58 5.53 8.79 11.06
N ASP A 59 4.60 9.61 11.53
CA ASP A 59 3.55 9.18 12.45
C ASP A 59 2.77 7.99 11.88
N ALA A 60 2.39 7.05 12.76
CA ALA A 60 1.73 5.82 12.35
C ALA A 60 0.34 6.05 11.74
N ALA A 61 -0.41 7.06 12.22
CA ALA A 61 -1.70 7.40 11.64
C ALA A 61 -1.52 8.00 10.23
N TYR A 62 -0.52 8.86 10.04
CA TYR A 62 -0.20 9.41 8.72
C TYR A 62 0.24 8.32 7.73
N ALA A 63 1.12 7.39 8.16
CA ALA A 63 1.50 6.25 7.32
C ALA A 63 0.28 5.42 6.91
N LYS A 64 -0.65 5.16 7.84
CA LYS A 64 -1.88 4.42 7.59
C LYS A 64 -2.82 5.17 6.63
N GLU A 65 -2.95 6.49 6.77
CA GLU A 65 -3.72 7.34 5.87
C GLU A 65 -3.19 7.23 4.44
N CYS A 66 -1.89 7.45 4.23
CA CYS A 66 -1.25 7.31 2.92
C CYS A 66 -1.40 5.89 2.34
N ALA A 67 -1.35 4.85 3.18
CA ALA A 67 -1.55 3.47 2.75
C ALA A 67 -2.97 3.22 2.21
N LEU A 68 -3.99 3.74 2.92
CA LEU A 68 -5.40 3.61 2.53
C LEU A 68 -5.73 4.44 1.28
N GLU A 69 -5.18 5.64 1.16
CA GLU A 69 -5.27 6.41 -0.08
C GLU A 69 -4.61 5.67 -1.25
N GLY A 70 -3.44 5.07 -1.03
CA GLY A 70 -2.76 4.26 -2.03
C GLY A 70 -3.56 3.04 -2.47
N MET A 71 -4.25 2.38 -1.53
CA MET A 71 -5.16 1.27 -1.81
C MET A 71 -6.32 1.74 -2.70
N ALA A 72 -6.96 2.86 -2.36
CA ALA A 72 -8.03 3.43 -3.19
C ALA A 72 -7.55 3.77 -4.61
N ARG A 73 -6.37 4.40 -4.75
CA ARG A 73 -5.76 4.68 -6.07
C ARG A 73 -5.46 3.40 -6.85
N THR A 74 -4.97 2.36 -6.18
CA THR A 74 -4.68 1.05 -6.77
C THR A 74 -5.97 0.38 -7.28
N GLN A 75 -7.04 0.41 -6.49
CA GLN A 75 -8.35 -0.13 -6.90
C GLN A 75 -8.95 0.66 -8.08
N VAL A 76 -8.85 2.00 -8.07
CA VAL A 76 -9.27 2.84 -9.21
C VAL A 76 -8.48 2.50 -10.48
N MET A 77 -7.18 2.25 -10.35
CA MET A 77 -6.33 1.81 -11.46
C MET A 77 -6.82 0.46 -12.02
N TRP A 78 -7.11 -0.50 -11.16
CA TRP A 78 -7.65 -1.80 -11.56
C TRP A 78 -9.04 -1.74 -12.18
N LEU A 79 -9.92 -0.84 -11.71
CA LEU A 79 -11.21 -0.58 -12.35
C LEU A 79 -11.03 -0.05 -13.77
N LYS A 80 -10.13 0.92 -13.98
CA LYS A 80 -9.84 1.49 -15.29
C LYS A 80 -9.21 0.48 -16.25
N GLU A 81 -8.40 -0.44 -15.72
CA GLU A 81 -7.76 -1.51 -16.49
C GLU A 81 -8.67 -2.74 -16.71
N GLY A 82 -9.86 -2.77 -16.10
CA GLY A 82 -10.77 -3.92 -16.17
C GLY A 82 -10.30 -5.16 -15.41
N VAL A 83 -9.33 -5.01 -14.49
CA VAL A 83 -8.84 -6.09 -13.61
C VAL A 83 -9.90 -6.46 -12.56
N ILE A 84 -10.64 -5.46 -12.08
CA ILE A 84 -11.79 -5.63 -11.18
C ILE A 84 -13.02 -4.92 -11.75
N LYS A 85 -14.20 -5.25 -11.23
CA LYS A 85 -15.49 -4.63 -11.58
C LYS A 85 -16.12 -3.98 -10.35
N ALA A 86 -16.92 -2.94 -10.58
CA ALA A 86 -17.76 -2.32 -9.57
C ALA A 86 -19.03 -3.15 -9.33
#